data_AF-A0A7S4S3N7-F1
#
_entry.id   AF-A0A7S4S3N7-F1
#
_cell.length_a   1.000
_cell.length_b   1.000
_cell.length_c   1.000
_cell.angle_alpha   90.00
_cell.angle_beta   90.00
_cell.angle_gamma   90.00
#
_symmetry.space_group_name_H-M   'P 1'
#
loop_
_entity.id
_entity.type
_entity.pdbx_description
1 polymer ?
#
loop_
_entity_poly.entity_id
_entity_poly.type
_entity_poly.pdbx_seq_one_letter_code
_entity_poly.pdbx_strand_id
1 'polypeptide(L)'
;MWQDTFPGLAVYAYGCPCVGPLNASPTTNNAIISIVGEGDPFSCLSLGHLADISVAVSQLCRHQKLRDEILKRSGGRVEDMREEDLFYCYDAMEALRKHMNKEKFFPPGRILYMGGALFGDSKKVTLKEVSADFFRDLKLHPRMLDLSRHAPIRYESALQKLWLEMERDEEVTS
;
A
#
# COMPACT_ATOMS: atom_id res chain seq x y z
N MET A 1 -5.72 -8.57 25.30
CA MET A 1 -4.28 -8.20 25.21
C MET A 1 -4.09 -6.78 24.66
N TRP A 2 -5.11 -6.16 24.05
CA TRP A 2 -5.09 -4.77 23.60
C TRP A 2 -6.21 -3.99 24.30
N GLN A 3 -6.04 -3.69 25.59
CA GLN A 3 -6.95 -2.78 26.31
C GLN A 3 -6.46 -1.34 26.14
N ASP A 4 -7.36 -0.38 26.13
CA ASP A 4 -7.03 1.05 26.10
C ASP A 4 -6.37 1.46 27.42
N THR A 5 -5.05 1.34 27.49
CA THR A 5 -4.30 1.64 28.70
C THR A 5 -4.03 3.14 28.88
N PHE A 6 -4.25 3.96 27.83
CA PHE A 6 -3.86 5.38 27.79
C PHE A 6 -4.95 6.26 27.16
N PRO A 7 -5.97 6.68 27.93
CA PRO A 7 -6.99 7.62 27.44
C PRO A 7 -6.36 8.96 27.03
N GLY A 8 -6.69 9.44 25.82
CA GLY A 8 -6.21 10.73 25.30
C GLY A 8 -4.86 10.69 24.57
N LEU A 9 -4.19 9.54 24.50
CA LEU A 9 -2.98 9.38 23.70
C LEU A 9 -3.35 9.26 22.21
N ALA A 10 -2.69 10.05 21.36
CA ALA A 10 -2.73 9.90 19.91
C ALA A 10 -1.32 9.62 19.38
N VAL A 11 -1.20 8.62 18.51
CA VAL A 11 0.03 8.15 17.89
C VAL A 11 -0.11 8.28 16.39
N TYR A 12 0.79 9.07 15.79
CA TYR A 12 0.89 9.21 14.34
C TYR A 12 2.10 8.42 13.86
N ALA A 13 1.86 7.41 13.02
CA ALA A 13 2.90 6.53 12.49
C ALA A 13 3.02 6.74 10.98
N TYR A 14 4.22 7.08 10.50
CA TYR A 14 4.49 7.39 9.09
C TYR A 14 5.16 6.20 8.40
N GLY A 15 4.64 5.78 7.24
CA GLY A 15 5.19 4.67 6.45
C GLY A 15 5.24 3.34 7.20
N CYS A 16 4.36 3.15 8.18
CA CYS A 16 4.42 1.99 9.07
C CYS A 16 4.24 0.67 8.29
N PRO A 17 4.98 -0.39 8.67
CA PRO A 17 4.78 -1.71 8.09
C PRO A 17 3.40 -2.27 8.46
N CYS A 18 2.95 -3.24 7.68
CA CYS A 18 1.71 -3.96 7.95
C CYS A 18 1.90 -4.95 9.11
N VAL A 19 1.42 -4.59 10.31
CA VAL A 19 1.57 -5.39 11.55
C VAL A 19 0.25 -5.63 12.29
N GLY A 20 -0.84 -4.97 11.92
CA GLY A 20 -2.16 -5.16 12.54
C GLY A 20 -3.00 -6.22 11.80
N PRO A 21 -3.66 -7.18 12.49
CA PRO A 21 -4.54 -8.13 11.80
C PRO A 21 -5.88 -7.47 11.42
N LEU A 22 -6.53 -7.98 10.36
CA LEU A 22 -7.76 -7.42 9.75
C LEU A 22 -8.90 -7.15 10.75
N ASN A 23 -8.91 -7.89 11.87
CA ASN A 23 -9.96 -7.87 12.89
C ASN A 23 -9.44 -7.61 14.30
N ALA A 24 -8.15 -7.27 14.50
CA ALA A 24 -7.81 -6.57 15.73
C ALA A 24 -8.27 -5.14 15.53
N SER A 25 -9.53 -4.90 15.84
CA SER A 25 -9.86 -3.63 16.44
C SER A 25 -9.31 -3.71 17.87
N PRO A 26 -8.12 -3.18 18.19
CA PRO A 26 -7.97 -2.67 19.53
C PRO A 26 -9.04 -1.57 19.67
N THR A 27 -9.56 -1.44 20.87
CA THR A 27 -10.47 -0.38 21.32
C THR A 27 -9.99 1.06 20.99
N THR A 28 -8.80 1.21 20.41
CA THR A 28 -8.11 2.44 19.98
C THR A 28 -8.21 2.81 18.49
N ASN A 29 -9.35 2.67 17.79
CA ASN A 29 -9.47 3.27 16.44
C ASN A 29 -9.13 4.78 16.43
N ASN A 30 -9.22 5.46 17.57
CA ASN A 30 -8.84 6.86 17.71
C ASN A 30 -7.39 7.12 18.16
N ALA A 31 -6.70 6.15 18.76
CA ALA A 31 -5.37 6.41 19.35
C ALA A 31 -4.23 6.20 18.36
N ILE A 32 -4.41 5.41 17.30
CA ILE A 32 -3.36 5.14 16.31
C ILE A 32 -3.85 5.59 14.93
N ILE A 33 -3.07 6.46 14.31
CA ILE A 33 -3.28 6.99 12.97
C ILE A 33 -2.04 6.65 12.13
N SER A 34 -2.21 5.73 11.21
CA SER A 34 -1.19 5.33 10.24
C SER A 34 -1.28 6.19 9.00
N ILE A 35 -0.21 6.93 8.70
CA ILE A 35 -0.07 7.79 7.54
C ILE A 35 0.82 7.09 6.53
N VAL A 36 0.26 6.81 5.35
CA VAL A 36 0.91 6.02 4.30
C VAL A 36 1.04 6.85 3.04
N GLY A 37 2.27 7.04 2.56
CA GLY A 37 2.55 7.68 1.29
C GLY A 37 2.27 6.76 0.11
N GLU A 38 1.77 7.34 -0.98
CA GLU A 38 1.62 6.65 -2.26
C GLU A 38 2.95 6.05 -2.74
N GLY A 39 2.92 4.74 -3.02
CA GLY A 39 4.11 3.98 -3.40
C GLY A 39 5.18 3.88 -2.30
N ASP A 40 4.87 4.20 -1.04
CA ASP A 40 5.72 3.80 0.07
C ASP A 40 5.82 2.27 0.10
N PRO A 41 7.04 1.71 0.01
CA PRO A 41 7.24 0.29 -0.15
C PRO A 41 6.85 -0.54 1.08
N PHE A 42 6.90 0.03 2.27
CA PHE A 42 6.66 -0.72 3.52
C PHE A 42 5.18 -0.83 3.86
N SER A 43 4.36 0.07 3.31
CA SER A 43 2.93 0.12 3.56
C SER A 43 2.15 -1.11 3.08
N CYS A 44 2.70 -1.90 2.15
CA CYS A 44 2.10 -3.14 1.68
C CYS A 44 2.87 -4.39 2.17
N LEU A 45 3.96 -4.24 2.93
CA LEU A 45 4.80 -5.37 3.34
C LEU A 45 4.34 -5.93 4.69
N SER A 46 3.76 -7.13 4.66
CA SER A 46 3.47 -7.95 5.85
C SER A 46 4.14 -9.32 5.74
N LEU A 47 4.29 -10.01 6.88
CA LEU A 47 4.75 -11.41 6.89
C LEU A 47 3.84 -12.31 6.05
N GLY A 48 2.53 -12.06 6.05
CA GLY A 48 1.58 -12.75 5.18
C GLY A 48 1.81 -12.50 3.71
N HIS A 49 2.17 -11.27 3.32
CA HIS A 49 2.56 -10.95 1.94
C HIS A 49 3.82 -11.71 1.53
N LEU A 50 4.86 -11.72 2.38
CA LEU A 50 6.10 -12.44 2.09
C LEU A 50 5.90 -13.96 1.97
N ALA A 51 5.06 -14.54 2.84
CA ALA A 51 4.72 -15.95 2.77
C ALA A 51 4.00 -16.30 1.46
N ASP A 52 3.05 -15.47 1.02
CA ASP A 52 2.34 -15.69 -0.25
C ASP A 52 3.21 -15.47 -1.48
N ILE A 53 4.12 -14.48 -1.47
CA ILE A 53 5.13 -14.34 -2.52
C ILE A 53 5.97 -15.61 -2.63
N SER A 54 6.37 -16.18 -1.49
CA SER A 54 7.19 -17.39 -1.48
C SER A 54 6.45 -18.57 -2.13
N VAL A 55 5.14 -18.68 -1.88
CA VAL A 55 4.27 -19.66 -2.54
C VAL A 55 4.17 -19.38 -4.03
N ALA A 56 3.87 -18.14 -4.43
CA ALA A 56 3.74 -17.76 -5.83
C ALA A 56 5.05 -18.00 -6.62
N VAL A 57 6.19 -17.61 -6.07
CA VAL A 57 7.52 -17.87 -6.64
C VAL A 57 7.78 -19.37 -6.77
N SER A 58 7.45 -20.16 -5.75
CA SER A 58 7.59 -21.63 -5.83
C SER A 58 6.75 -22.23 -6.97
N GLN A 59 5.52 -21.75 -7.17
CA GLN A 59 4.67 -22.17 -8.29
C GLN A 59 5.28 -21.78 -9.64
N LEU A 60 5.81 -20.56 -9.77
CA LEU A 60 6.49 -20.10 -10.99
C LEU A 60 7.77 -20.91 -11.30
N CYS A 61 8.50 -21.34 -10.27
CA CYS A 61 9.66 -22.22 -10.44
C CYS A 61 9.26 -23.61 -10.95
N ARG A 62 8.10 -24.14 -10.52
CA ARG A 62 7.61 -25.47 -10.90
C ARG A 62 6.97 -25.51 -12.29
N HIS A 63 6.33 -24.41 -12.72
CA HIS A 63 5.59 -24.35 -13.97
C HIS A 63 6.31 -23.51 -15.03
N GLN A 64 7.24 -24.14 -15.75
CA GLN A 64 7.98 -23.48 -16.84
C GLN A 64 7.07 -22.80 -17.87
N LYS A 65 6.01 -23.48 -18.32
CA LYS A 65 5.06 -22.90 -19.30
C LYS A 65 4.40 -21.61 -18.80
N LEU A 66 4.01 -21.58 -17.52
CA LEU A 66 3.40 -20.40 -16.90
C LEU A 66 4.39 -19.23 -16.87
N ARG A 67 5.64 -19.49 -16.49
CA ARG A 67 6.71 -18.49 -16.48
C ARG A 67 6.98 -17.95 -17.88
N ASP A 68 7.13 -18.83 -18.86
CA ASP A 68 7.45 -18.44 -20.24
C ASP A 68 6.30 -17.60 -20.84
N GLU A 69 5.05 -17.93 -20.52
CA GLU A 69 3.88 -17.15 -20.94
C GLU A 69 3.79 -15.80 -20.22
N ILE A 70 4.09 -15.74 -18.92
CA ILE A 70 4.21 -14.46 -18.19
C ILE A 70 5.27 -13.59 -18.84
N LEU A 71 6.49 -14.11 -19.05
CA LEU A 71 7.59 -13.34 -19.65
C LEU A 71 7.25 -12.87 -21.08
N LYS A 72 6.59 -13.71 -21.87
CA LYS A 72 6.16 -13.36 -23.23
C LYS A 72 5.17 -12.19 -23.23
N ARG A 73 4.24 -12.16 -22.27
CA ARG A 73 3.17 -11.16 -22.19
C ARG A 73 3.54 -9.92 -21.38
N SER A 74 4.44 -10.04 -20.42
CA SER A 74 4.86 -8.97 -19.50
C SER A 74 6.26 -8.43 -19.79
N GLY A 75 6.95 -8.92 -20.83
CA GLY A 75 8.30 -8.49 -21.20
C GLY A 75 8.38 -7.13 -21.92
N GLY A 76 7.24 -6.61 -22.40
CA GLY A 76 7.13 -5.29 -23.04
C GLY A 76 6.88 -4.14 -22.05
N ARG A 77 6.77 -2.90 -22.55
CA ARG A 77 6.30 -1.79 -21.71
C ARG A 77 4.82 -2.03 -21.39
N VAL A 78 4.38 -1.61 -20.20
CA VAL A 78 2.97 -1.71 -19.78
C VAL A 78 2.05 -0.98 -20.78
N GLU A 79 2.53 0.11 -21.36
CA GLU A 79 1.87 0.91 -22.41
C GLU A 79 1.61 0.11 -23.71
N ASP A 80 2.40 -0.93 -23.97
CA ASP A 80 2.33 -1.78 -25.16
C ASP A 80 1.50 -3.05 -24.91
N MET A 81 0.98 -3.26 -23.70
CA MET A 81 0.16 -4.43 -23.37
C MET A 81 -1.20 -4.35 -24.04
N ARG A 82 -1.58 -5.40 -24.76
CA ARG A 82 -2.93 -5.52 -25.35
C ARG A 82 -3.94 -5.91 -24.27
N GLU A 83 -5.21 -5.65 -24.53
CA GLU A 83 -6.30 -6.00 -23.63
C GLU A 83 -6.31 -7.51 -23.27
N GLU A 84 -6.02 -8.37 -24.25
CA GLU A 84 -5.87 -9.82 -24.05
C GLU A 84 -4.76 -10.18 -23.05
N ASP A 85 -3.67 -9.42 -23.04
CA ASP A 85 -2.54 -9.64 -22.14
C ASP A 85 -2.90 -9.19 -20.72
N LEU A 86 -3.68 -8.11 -20.59
CA LEU A 86 -4.25 -7.66 -19.31
C LEU A 86 -5.23 -8.70 -18.72
N PHE A 87 -6.15 -9.22 -19.54
CA PHE A 87 -7.07 -10.29 -19.11
C PHE A 87 -6.32 -11.53 -18.66
N TYR A 88 -5.31 -11.97 -19.42
CA TYR A 88 -4.47 -13.09 -19.03
C TYR A 88 -3.77 -12.85 -17.68
N CYS A 89 -3.19 -11.65 -17.48
CA CYS A 89 -2.55 -11.29 -16.21
C CYS A 89 -3.54 -11.32 -15.05
N TYR A 90 -4.77 -10.85 -15.26
CA TYR A 90 -5.83 -10.91 -14.27
C TYR A 90 -6.19 -12.36 -13.90
N ASP A 91 -6.43 -13.22 -14.90
CA ASP A 91 -6.76 -14.63 -14.68
C ASP A 91 -5.62 -15.40 -14.01
N ALA A 92 -4.38 -15.13 -14.39
CA ALA A 92 -3.19 -15.71 -13.76
C ALA A 92 -3.07 -15.30 -12.29
N MET A 93 -3.34 -14.03 -11.97
CA MET A 93 -3.37 -13.53 -10.59
C MET A 93 -4.49 -14.19 -9.78
N GLU A 94 -5.70 -14.34 -10.33
CA GLU A 94 -6.81 -15.05 -9.70
C GLU A 94 -6.48 -16.53 -9.43
N ALA A 95 -5.82 -17.20 -10.37
CA ALA A 95 -5.36 -18.57 -10.18
C ALA A 95 -4.34 -18.69 -9.04
N LEU A 96 -3.36 -17.77 -8.99
CA LEU A 96 -2.36 -17.72 -7.91
C LEU A 96 -2.99 -17.39 -6.56
N ARG A 97 -3.99 -16.50 -6.52
CA ARG A 97 -4.72 -16.10 -5.30
C ARG A 97 -5.31 -17.29 -4.55
N LYS A 98 -5.76 -18.33 -5.25
CA LYS A 98 -6.27 -19.57 -4.63
C LYS A 98 -5.25 -20.27 -3.73
N HIS A 99 -3.96 -20.02 -3.95
CA HIS A 99 -2.85 -20.58 -3.17
C HIS A 99 -2.22 -19.57 -2.21
N MET A 100 -2.61 -18.30 -2.29
CA MET A 100 -2.10 -17.19 -1.48
C MET A 100 -3.09 -16.86 -0.36
N ASN A 101 -3.22 -17.77 0.60
CA ASN A 101 -4.21 -17.70 1.68
C ASN A 101 -3.60 -17.40 3.04
N LYS A 102 -2.36 -16.89 3.08
CA LYS A 102 -1.69 -16.57 4.35
C LYS A 102 -2.31 -15.33 4.97
N GLU A 103 -2.43 -15.36 6.30
CA GLU A 103 -2.98 -14.26 7.08
C GLU A 103 -2.22 -12.97 6.79
N LYS A 104 -2.95 -11.95 6.33
CA LYS A 104 -2.40 -10.63 6.02
C LYS A 104 -2.50 -9.73 7.23
N PHE A 105 -1.45 -8.96 7.41
CA PHE A 105 -1.46 -7.82 8.31
C PHE A 105 -1.59 -6.54 7.49
N PHE A 106 -1.96 -5.47 8.17
CA PHE A 106 -2.32 -4.17 7.62
C PHE A 106 -1.71 -3.05 8.47
N PRO A 107 -1.64 -1.82 7.94
CA PRO A 107 -1.29 -0.67 8.77
C PRO A 107 -2.27 -0.57 9.97
N PRO A 108 -1.77 -0.37 11.20
CA PRO A 108 -2.61 -0.39 12.39
C PRO A 108 -3.51 0.85 12.52
N GLY A 109 -4.68 0.70 13.12
CA GLY A 109 -5.57 1.83 13.44
C GLY A 109 -6.21 2.47 12.21
N ARG A 110 -6.45 3.78 12.27
CA ARG A 110 -7.01 4.56 11.15
C ARG A 110 -5.93 4.81 10.11
N ILE A 111 -6.24 4.55 8.84
CA ILE A 111 -5.25 4.65 7.76
C ILE A 111 -5.55 5.87 6.91
N LEU A 112 -4.62 6.82 6.91
CA LEU A 112 -4.64 7.99 6.03
C LEU A 112 -3.66 7.76 4.87
N TYR A 113 -4.19 7.66 3.67
CA TYR A 113 -3.43 7.54 2.43
C TYR A 113 -3.12 8.92 1.86
N MET A 114 -1.83 9.17 1.65
CA MET A 114 -1.29 10.44 1.17
C MET A 114 -0.83 10.32 -0.28
N GLY A 115 -1.50 11.03 -1.18
CA GLY A 115 -1.11 11.17 -2.59
C GLY A 115 -0.57 12.57 -2.90
N GLY A 116 0.06 12.74 -4.05
CA GLY A 116 0.58 14.04 -4.52
C GLY A 116 2.03 13.97 -4.98
N ALA A 117 2.61 15.09 -5.42
CA ALA A 117 3.83 15.09 -6.23
C ALA A 117 5.08 14.52 -5.53
N LEU A 118 5.04 14.41 -4.19
CA LEU A 118 6.11 13.84 -3.38
C LEU A 118 6.00 12.31 -3.24
N PHE A 119 4.88 11.70 -3.59
CA PHE A 119 4.61 10.27 -3.42
C PHE A 119 4.10 9.60 -4.72
N GLY A 120 3.33 10.31 -5.53
CA GLY A 120 2.80 9.88 -6.83
C GLY A 120 2.81 10.97 -7.89
N ASP A 121 2.00 10.79 -8.94
CA ASP A 121 2.04 11.64 -10.14
C ASP A 121 1.10 12.86 -10.07
N SER A 122 0.25 12.92 -9.03
CA SER A 122 -0.68 14.05 -8.84
C SER A 122 0.06 15.31 -8.41
N LYS A 123 -0.24 16.46 -9.01
CA LYS A 123 0.32 17.76 -8.56
C LYS A 123 -0.24 18.20 -7.21
N LYS A 124 -1.49 17.83 -6.90
CA LYS A 124 -2.18 18.21 -5.66
C LYS A 124 -1.91 17.18 -4.57
N VAL A 125 -1.56 17.65 -3.37
CA VAL A 125 -1.44 16.80 -2.19
C VAL A 125 -2.84 16.41 -1.72
N THR A 126 -3.05 15.13 -1.45
CA THR A 126 -4.33 14.60 -0.94
C THR A 126 -4.05 13.76 0.28
N LEU A 127 -4.95 13.83 1.26
CA LEU A 127 -4.94 12.97 2.43
C LEU A 127 -6.36 12.43 2.61
N LYS A 128 -6.52 11.12 2.46
CA LYS A 128 -7.84 10.47 2.54
C LYS A 128 -7.79 9.24 3.42
N GLU A 129 -8.85 9.01 4.17
CA GLU A 129 -9.00 7.77 4.92
C GLU A 129 -9.28 6.61 3.96
N VAL A 130 -8.62 5.47 4.17
CA VAL A 130 -8.79 4.26 3.35
C VAL A 130 -8.99 3.04 4.24
N SER A 131 -9.67 2.02 3.71
CA SER A 131 -9.82 0.75 4.41
C SER A 131 -8.53 -0.07 4.37
N ALA A 132 -8.35 -0.96 5.35
CA ALA A 132 -7.25 -1.93 5.39
C ALA A 132 -7.19 -2.80 4.13
N ASP A 133 -8.35 -3.14 3.54
CA ASP A 133 -8.45 -3.90 2.29
C ASP A 133 -7.69 -3.28 1.11
N PHE A 134 -7.42 -1.96 1.15
CA PHE A 134 -6.58 -1.30 0.15
C PHE A 134 -5.16 -1.90 0.06
N PHE A 135 -4.67 -2.49 1.15
CA PHE A 135 -3.33 -3.08 1.30
C PHE A 135 -3.34 -4.61 1.25
N ARG A 136 -4.46 -5.24 0.87
CA ARG A 136 -4.61 -6.70 0.81
C ARG A 136 -3.69 -7.39 -0.19
N ASP A 137 -3.42 -6.71 -1.30
CA ASP A 137 -2.55 -7.22 -2.36
C ASP A 137 -1.22 -6.48 -2.33
N LEU A 138 -0.11 -7.23 -2.32
CA LEU A 138 1.19 -6.64 -2.54
C LEU A 138 1.32 -6.26 -4.02
N LYS A 139 1.40 -4.96 -4.30
CA LYS A 139 1.64 -4.44 -5.64
C LYS A 139 3.14 -4.44 -5.93
N LEU A 140 3.61 -5.43 -6.68
CA LEU A 140 4.99 -5.46 -7.17
C LEU A 140 5.15 -4.41 -8.27
N HIS A 141 6.06 -3.46 -8.08
CA HIS A 141 6.40 -2.42 -9.05
C HIS A 141 7.94 -2.37 -9.19
N PRO A 142 8.52 -2.04 -10.35
CA PRO A 142 9.98 -1.92 -10.49
C PRO A 142 10.62 -0.93 -9.50
N ARG A 143 9.82 0.04 -9.03
CA ARG A 143 10.19 1.01 -7.99
C ARG A 143 9.66 0.65 -6.60
N MET A 144 9.22 -0.58 -6.35
CA MET A 144 8.69 -0.95 -5.04
C MET A 144 9.75 -1.04 -3.95
N LEU A 145 11.03 -0.93 -4.28
CA LEU A 145 12.11 -0.80 -3.32
C LEU A 145 12.77 0.58 -3.44
N ASP A 146 12.07 1.53 -4.07
CA ASP A 146 12.46 2.94 -4.05
C ASP A 146 12.21 3.52 -2.65
N LEU A 147 13.21 3.34 -1.79
CA LEU A 147 13.20 3.83 -0.41
C LEU A 147 13.08 5.36 -0.33
N SER A 148 13.30 6.08 -1.44
CA SER A 148 13.13 7.54 -1.44
C SER A 148 11.71 7.95 -1.09
N ARG A 149 10.72 7.10 -1.39
CA ARG A 149 9.30 7.31 -1.05
C ARG A 149 8.96 7.07 0.42
N HIS A 150 9.85 6.43 1.17
CA HIS A 150 9.71 6.21 2.62
C HIS A 150 10.44 7.28 3.45
N ALA A 151 11.14 8.23 2.80
CA ALA A 151 11.95 9.21 3.52
C ALA A 151 11.06 10.15 4.38
N PRO A 152 11.35 10.32 5.69
CA PRO A 152 10.54 11.15 6.59
C PRO A 152 10.32 12.58 6.08
N ILE A 153 11.34 13.17 5.47
CA ILE A 153 11.29 14.53 4.90
C ILE A 153 10.18 14.69 3.86
N ARG A 154 9.80 13.63 3.14
CA ARG A 154 8.71 13.69 2.16
C ARG A 154 7.35 13.78 2.81
N TYR A 155 7.14 13.04 3.90
CA TYR A 155 5.91 13.11 4.69
C TYR A 155 5.74 14.51 5.28
N GLU A 156 6.80 15.03 5.88
CA GLU A 156 6.82 16.39 6.41
C GLU A 156 6.52 17.43 5.33
N SER A 157 7.25 17.38 4.21
CA SER A 157 7.07 18.34 3.11
C SER A 157 5.67 18.28 2.48
N ALA A 158 5.07 17.09 2.41
CA ALA A 158 3.72 16.93 1.87
C ALA A 158 2.67 17.49 2.84
N LEU A 159 2.82 17.25 4.14
CA LEU A 159 1.93 17.80 5.16
C LEU A 159 2.03 19.33 5.24
N GLN A 160 3.23 19.89 5.18
CA GLN A 160 3.43 21.33 5.14
C GLN A 160 2.72 21.97 3.93
N LYS A 161 2.84 21.36 2.75
CA LYS A 161 2.11 21.81 1.56
C LYS A 161 0.60 21.71 1.73
N LEU A 162 0.11 20.60 2.26
CA LEU A 162 -1.32 20.40 2.50
C LEU A 162 -1.87 21.46 3.48
N TRP A 163 -1.13 21.75 4.55
CA TRP A 163 -1.48 22.78 5.53
C TRP A 163 -1.61 24.17 4.88
N LEU A 164 -0.59 24.57 4.10
CA LEU A 164 -0.59 25.85 3.39
C LEU A 164 -1.72 25.95 2.34
N GLU A 165 -2.09 24.84 1.70
CA GLU A 165 -3.23 24.81 0.77
C GLU A 165 -4.55 25.00 1.51
N MET A 166 -4.71 24.38 2.69
CA MET A 166 -5.91 24.52 3.52
C MET A 166 -6.12 25.95 4.04
N GLU A 167 -5.07 26.61 4.53
CA GLU A 167 -5.15 28.00 4.99
C GLU A 167 -5.60 28.96 3.88
N ARG A 168 -5.14 28.73 2.64
CA ARG A 168 -5.51 29.57 1.49
C ARG A 168 -6.95 29.36 1.05
N ASP A 169 -7.46 28.13 1.13
CA ASP A 169 -8.87 27.84 0.81
C ASP A 169 -9.83 28.46 1.86
N GLU A 170 -9.40 28.56 3.12
CA GLU A 170 -10.15 29.25 4.18
C GLU A 170 -10.20 30.78 3.97
N GLU A 171 -9.08 31.41 3.58
CA GLU A 171 -9.04 32.87 3.30
C GLU A 171 -9.89 33.29 2.08
N VAL A 172 -10.11 32.40 1.11
CA VAL A 172 -10.92 32.69 -0.08
C VAL A 172 -12.43 32.53 0.19
N THR A 173 -12.79 31.84 1.27
CA THR A 173 -14.20 31.57 1.64
C THR A 173 -14.73 32.45 2.77
N SER A 174 -13.87 33.23 3.42
CA SER A 174 -14.18 34.28 4.41
C SER A 174 -14.32 35.67 3.79
#